data_AF-A0A0C3B9M0-F1
#
_entry.id   AF-A0A0C3B9M0-F1
#
_cell.length_a   1.000
_cell.length_b   1.000
_cell.length_c   1.000
_cell.angle_alpha   90.00
_cell.angle_beta   90.00
_cell.angle_gamma   90.00
#
_symmetry.space_group_name_H-M   'P 1'
#
loop_
_entity.id
_entity.type
_entity.pdbx_description
1 polymer ?
#
loop_
_entity_poly.entity_id
_entity_poly.type
_entity_poly.pdbx_seq_one_letter_code
_entity_poly.pdbx_strand_id
1 'polypeptide(L)'
;MRLLLTFAAVYLGLAGHIVATPLKRDAPTLVISTSTTTPNTGSTNEIEILVKVENTSDQNVKVLKHGSVLDNKLPTQSFTVTQGDQPVAFTGISIQLNIHKLPEDAYVVIPAGQSVEATHTNLAGLYAFHEAGTGIFTFTPKQDFLVLSANGLSKATGDMLTVIAEDASVDVHVSRDVSKREMEERSVVACSDTDLAAFLSTSYRNGITLAQLSAVYISSVGSNDTLFQAYFGVTTSSIPYNVFNAIATENSTTRELYCSDPHAGCGQGVVAYTVVSNTNIYYCPLFFTDVPLSYLCDGRTTVDAGNIAAGSMLHMLATSVVNTDEHAYGCPADRTLAASSPSLAMNNTDTYNCFATEVFLRLGC
;
A
#
# COMPACT_ATOMS: atom_id res chain seq x y z
N MET A 1 -2.03 -73.64 -60.31
CA MET A 1 -1.37 -72.42 -60.82
C MET A 1 -2.32 -71.26 -60.59
N ARG A 2 -1.93 -70.34 -59.67
CA ARG A 2 -2.46 -69.00 -59.35
C ARG A 2 -3.91 -68.64 -59.73
N LEU A 3 -4.68 -68.23 -58.72
CA LEU A 3 -5.45 -66.98 -58.79
C LEU A 3 -5.57 -66.36 -57.39
N LEU A 4 -5.07 -65.14 -57.24
CA LEU A 4 -5.18 -64.29 -56.06
C LEU A 4 -6.62 -63.75 -55.94
N LEU A 5 -7.14 -63.67 -54.72
CA LEU A 5 -8.21 -62.75 -54.35
C LEU A 5 -7.83 -62.04 -53.06
N THR A 6 -7.43 -60.79 -53.23
CA THR A 6 -7.19 -59.78 -52.18
C THR A 6 -8.53 -59.24 -51.69
N PHE A 7 -8.81 -59.37 -50.38
CA PHE A 7 -9.85 -58.60 -49.70
C PHE A 7 -9.18 -57.52 -48.84
N ALA A 8 -9.48 -56.25 -49.17
CA ALA A 8 -9.08 -55.09 -48.40
C ALA A 8 -10.06 -54.89 -47.23
N ALA A 9 -9.55 -54.86 -46.00
CA ALA A 9 -10.29 -54.44 -44.82
C ALA A 9 -9.96 -52.97 -44.51
N VAL A 10 -10.96 -52.11 -44.65
CA VAL A 10 -10.88 -50.68 -44.28
C VAL A 10 -11.07 -50.58 -42.76
N TYR A 11 -10.03 -50.16 -42.04
CA TYR A 11 -10.13 -49.74 -40.64
C TYR A 11 -10.44 -48.24 -40.60
N LEU A 12 -11.66 -47.88 -40.17
CA LEU A 12 -12.00 -46.50 -39.80
C LEU A 12 -11.35 -46.17 -38.45
N GLY A 13 -10.38 -45.26 -38.45
CA GLY A 13 -9.86 -44.65 -37.23
C GLY A 13 -10.79 -43.53 -36.76
N LEU A 14 -11.44 -43.70 -35.60
CA LEU A 14 -12.05 -42.59 -34.87
C LEU A 14 -10.95 -41.82 -34.14
N ALA A 15 -10.57 -40.65 -34.66
CA ALA A 15 -9.80 -39.67 -33.90
C ALA A 15 -10.77 -38.89 -32.99
N GLY A 16 -10.74 -39.19 -31.69
CA GLY A 16 -11.42 -38.39 -30.68
C GLY A 16 -10.69 -37.07 -30.47
N HIS A 17 -11.31 -35.95 -30.84
CA HIS A 17 -10.85 -34.63 -30.42
C HIS A 17 -11.17 -34.45 -28.93
N ILE A 18 -10.15 -34.54 -28.08
CA ILE A 18 -10.25 -34.05 -26.70
C ILE A 18 -10.21 -32.53 -26.79
N VAL A 19 -11.37 -31.91 -26.66
CA VAL A 19 -11.46 -30.47 -26.39
C VAL A 19 -11.00 -30.28 -24.95
N ALA A 20 -9.75 -29.86 -24.76
CA ALA A 20 -9.27 -29.42 -23.46
C ALA A 20 -10.05 -28.15 -23.08
N THR A 21 -10.99 -28.27 -22.14
CA THR A 21 -11.54 -27.10 -21.45
C THR A 21 -10.41 -26.45 -20.66
N PRO A 22 -10.29 -25.11 -20.65
CA PRO A 22 -9.31 -24.45 -19.79
C PRO A 22 -9.63 -24.82 -18.35
N LEU A 23 -8.74 -25.56 -17.69
CA LEU A 23 -8.76 -25.72 -16.25
C LEU A 23 -8.75 -24.32 -15.65
N LYS A 24 -9.80 -23.96 -14.90
CA LYS A 24 -9.78 -22.78 -14.05
C LYS A 24 -8.61 -23.00 -13.09
N ARG A 25 -7.52 -22.26 -13.29
CA ARG A 25 -6.37 -22.36 -12.42
C ARG A 25 -6.73 -21.66 -11.12
N ASP A 26 -6.64 -22.36 -10.01
CA ASP A 26 -6.84 -21.75 -8.70
C ASP A 26 -5.80 -20.65 -8.49
N ALA A 27 -6.19 -19.57 -7.83
CA ALA A 27 -5.25 -18.50 -7.49
C ALA A 27 -4.11 -19.09 -6.63
N PRO A 28 -2.87 -18.60 -6.81
CA PRO A 28 -1.77 -19.03 -5.95
C PRO A 28 -2.08 -18.73 -4.48
N THR A 29 -1.52 -19.54 -3.57
CA THR A 29 -1.79 -19.46 -2.14
C THR A 29 -0.51 -19.20 -1.37
N LEU A 30 -0.51 -18.17 -0.52
CA LEU A 30 0.51 -17.93 0.49
C LEU A 30 -0.03 -18.30 1.87
N VAL A 31 0.77 -19.02 2.65
CA VAL A 31 0.51 -19.33 4.05
C VAL A 31 1.51 -18.56 4.90
N ILE A 32 1.01 -17.73 5.82
CA ILE A 32 1.81 -16.98 6.78
C ILE A 32 1.87 -17.79 8.08
N SER A 33 3.06 -17.92 8.65
CA SER A 33 3.27 -18.40 10.00
C SER A 33 4.20 -17.44 10.73
N THR A 34 3.99 -17.27 12.04
CA THR A 34 4.86 -16.44 12.88
C THR A 34 5.38 -17.23 14.05
N SER A 35 6.55 -16.85 14.54
CA SER A 35 7.17 -17.42 15.72
C SER A 35 8.06 -16.39 16.41
N THR A 36 8.43 -16.65 17.65
CA THR A 36 9.36 -15.81 18.42
C THR A 36 10.34 -16.68 19.17
N THR A 37 11.60 -16.25 19.25
CA THR A 37 12.60 -16.86 20.14
C THR A 37 12.55 -16.28 21.55
N THR A 38 11.82 -15.17 21.75
CA THR A 38 11.73 -14.41 23.00
C THR A 38 10.28 -14.31 23.51
N PRO A 39 9.55 -15.45 23.72
CA PRO A 39 8.15 -15.42 24.15
C PRO A 39 7.95 -14.79 25.54
N ASN A 40 9.01 -14.69 26.33
CA ASN A 40 9.05 -13.96 27.59
C ASN A 40 10.27 -13.05 27.59
N THR A 41 10.04 -11.76 27.82
CA THR A 41 11.06 -10.73 27.75
C THR A 41 10.97 -9.74 28.92
N GLY A 42 12.09 -9.12 29.25
CA GLY A 42 12.14 -8.01 30.19
C GLY A 42 11.69 -6.68 29.60
N SER A 43 11.87 -6.47 28.29
CA SER A 43 11.68 -5.19 27.62
C SER A 43 11.08 -5.36 26.22
N THR A 44 10.27 -4.40 25.78
CA THR A 44 9.77 -4.41 24.40
C THR A 44 10.87 -4.33 23.35
N ASN A 45 12.08 -3.86 23.70
CA ASN A 45 13.24 -3.83 22.79
C ASN A 45 13.79 -5.21 22.44
N GLU A 46 13.44 -6.23 23.22
CA GLU A 46 13.87 -7.62 23.01
C GLU A 46 12.80 -8.44 22.26
N ILE A 47 11.70 -7.81 21.84
CA ILE A 47 10.65 -8.47 21.05
C ILE A 47 11.22 -8.76 19.66
N GLU A 48 11.23 -10.05 19.31
CA GLU A 48 11.62 -10.54 18.00
C GLU A 48 10.52 -11.43 17.45
N ILE A 49 9.99 -11.09 16.27
CA ILE A 49 9.01 -11.90 15.56
C ILE A 49 9.60 -12.36 14.22
N LEU A 50 9.73 -13.67 14.04
CA LEU A 50 10.05 -14.30 12.75
C LEU A 50 8.75 -14.58 12.01
N VAL A 51 8.62 -14.04 10.81
CA VAL A 51 7.55 -14.37 9.87
C VAL A 51 8.10 -15.28 8.79
N LYS A 52 7.41 -16.40 8.53
CA LYS A 52 7.65 -17.26 7.37
C LYS A 52 6.43 -17.21 6.46
N VAL A 53 6.66 -16.89 5.19
CA VAL A 53 5.64 -16.89 4.14
C VAL A 53 5.95 -18.01 3.16
N GLU A 54 5.06 -19.00 3.11
CA GLU A 54 5.18 -20.18 2.27
C GLU A 54 4.24 -20.11 1.08
N ASN A 55 4.76 -20.35 -0.12
CA ASN A 55 3.95 -20.48 -1.31
C ASN A 55 3.57 -21.95 -1.52
N THR A 56 2.32 -22.30 -1.23
CA THR A 56 1.81 -23.67 -1.34
C THR A 56 1.24 -24.01 -2.73
N SER A 57 1.34 -23.08 -3.67
CA SER A 57 0.89 -23.26 -5.06
C SER A 57 1.98 -23.82 -5.98
N ASP A 58 1.58 -24.11 -7.22
CA ASP A 58 2.45 -24.65 -8.27
C ASP A 58 3.15 -23.57 -9.10
N GLN A 59 2.97 -22.27 -8.78
CA GLN A 59 3.55 -21.14 -9.51
C GLN A 59 4.37 -20.24 -8.60
N ASN A 60 5.37 -19.57 -9.16
CA ASN A 60 6.10 -18.53 -8.43
C ASN A 60 5.17 -17.34 -8.16
N VAL A 61 5.25 -16.80 -6.95
CA VAL A 61 4.50 -15.60 -6.55
C VAL A 61 5.47 -14.45 -6.35
N LYS A 62 5.19 -13.29 -6.95
CA LYS A 62 5.96 -12.06 -6.76
C LYS A 62 5.10 -11.03 -6.04
N VAL A 63 5.53 -10.60 -4.86
CA VAL A 63 4.83 -9.59 -4.04
C VAL A 63 5.78 -8.43 -3.72
N LEU A 64 5.21 -7.24 -3.51
CA LEU A 64 5.95 -6.12 -2.97
C LEU A 64 6.24 -6.37 -1.48
N LYS A 65 7.46 -6.04 -1.03
CA LYS A 65 7.81 -6.11 0.39
C LYS A 65 7.16 -4.97 1.17
N HIS A 66 7.35 -3.73 0.71
CA HIS A 66 6.92 -2.51 1.40
C HIS A 66 5.48 -2.61 1.91
N GLY A 67 5.27 -2.36 3.21
CA GLY A 67 3.94 -2.41 3.83
C GLY A 67 3.39 -3.81 4.12
N SER A 68 4.14 -4.87 3.83
CA SER A 68 3.77 -6.26 4.13
C SER A 68 4.55 -6.82 5.33
N VAL A 69 4.22 -8.04 5.74
CA VAL A 69 4.99 -8.78 6.76
C VAL A 69 6.41 -9.18 6.32
N LEU A 70 6.73 -9.05 5.03
CA LEU A 70 8.06 -9.33 4.47
C LEU A 70 8.98 -8.10 4.43
N ASP A 71 8.48 -6.93 4.82
CA ASP A 71 9.29 -5.73 5.00
C ASP A 71 9.75 -5.61 6.45
N ASN A 72 11.00 -6.01 6.70
CA ASN A 72 11.65 -5.83 7.99
C ASN A 72 12.62 -4.63 8.02
N LYS A 73 12.46 -3.69 7.08
CA LYS A 73 13.32 -2.51 6.95
C LYS A 73 12.57 -1.22 7.22
N LEU A 74 11.45 -1.00 6.54
CA LEU A 74 10.65 0.19 6.80
C LEU A 74 9.76 -0.02 8.03
N PRO A 75 9.58 1.02 8.86
CA PRO A 75 8.75 0.95 10.06
C PRO A 75 7.24 1.00 9.75
N THR A 76 6.79 0.22 8.76
CA THR A 76 5.39 0.10 8.35
C THR A 76 4.66 -0.94 9.21
N GLN A 77 3.32 -0.94 9.13
CA GLN A 77 2.52 -1.80 10.00
C GLN A 77 2.43 -3.24 9.48
N SER A 78 3.39 -4.08 9.86
CA SER A 78 3.36 -5.53 9.56
C SER A 78 2.41 -6.33 10.45
N PHE A 79 2.09 -5.84 11.65
CA PHE A 79 1.23 -6.55 12.61
C PHE A 79 0.08 -5.68 13.13
N THR A 80 -1.07 -6.31 13.39
CA THR A 80 -2.05 -5.80 14.35
C THR A 80 -1.65 -6.32 15.73
N VAL A 81 -1.51 -5.42 16.70
CA VAL A 81 -1.06 -5.76 18.06
C VAL A 81 -2.17 -5.48 19.05
N THR A 82 -2.44 -6.45 19.93
CA THR A 82 -3.40 -6.29 21.02
C THR A 82 -2.81 -6.70 22.37
N GLN A 83 -3.38 -6.19 23.45
CA GLN A 83 -3.20 -6.71 24.81
C GLN A 83 -4.57 -7.18 25.29
N GLY A 84 -4.78 -8.51 25.27
CA GLY A 84 -6.13 -9.06 25.33
C GLY A 84 -6.97 -8.55 24.15
N ASP A 85 -8.15 -7.99 24.44
CA ASP A 85 -9.05 -7.43 23.42
C ASP A 85 -8.76 -5.96 23.08
N GLN A 86 -7.80 -5.31 23.75
CA GLN A 86 -7.50 -3.90 23.53
C GLN A 86 -6.41 -3.72 22.47
N PRO A 87 -6.63 -2.90 21.42
CA PRO A 87 -5.61 -2.63 20.43
C PRO A 87 -4.47 -1.80 21.03
N VAL A 88 -3.24 -2.14 20.67
CA VAL A 88 -2.06 -1.30 20.90
C VAL A 88 -1.85 -0.47 19.64
N ALA A 89 -1.97 0.85 19.76
CA ALA A 89 -1.92 1.75 18.61
C ALA A 89 -0.58 1.64 17.88
N PHE A 90 -0.65 1.58 16.55
CA PHE A 90 0.53 1.65 15.69
C PHE A 90 1.01 3.10 15.59
N THR A 91 2.33 3.31 15.74
CA THR A 91 2.98 4.63 15.79
C THR A 91 4.03 4.83 14.71
N GLY A 92 4.24 3.82 13.85
CA GLY A 92 5.21 3.84 12.76
C GLY A 92 4.77 4.72 11.58
N ILE A 93 5.17 4.33 10.36
CA ILE A 93 4.95 5.15 9.16
C ILE A 93 3.91 4.55 8.20
N SER A 94 3.20 5.44 7.50
CA SER A 94 2.46 5.15 6.27
C SER A 94 3.18 5.80 5.09
N ILE A 95 3.26 5.14 3.94
CA ILE A 95 4.13 5.54 2.82
C ILE A 95 3.34 5.84 1.54
N GLN A 96 3.85 6.74 0.72
CA GLN A 96 3.46 6.88 -0.68
C GLN A 96 4.52 6.26 -1.58
N LEU A 97 4.09 5.48 -2.58
CA LEU A 97 4.98 4.84 -3.55
C LEU A 97 4.83 5.45 -4.94
N ASN A 98 5.95 5.59 -5.65
CA ASN A 98 5.93 5.75 -7.11
C ASN A 98 6.22 4.40 -7.75
N ILE A 99 5.19 3.78 -8.31
CA ILE A 99 5.26 2.40 -8.83
C ILE A 99 6.22 2.25 -10.01
N HIS A 100 6.50 3.32 -10.75
CA HIS A 100 7.41 3.34 -11.90
C HIS A 100 8.88 3.50 -11.49
N LYS A 101 9.13 3.70 -10.19
CA LYS A 101 10.46 3.90 -9.59
C LYS A 101 10.79 2.82 -8.55
N LEU A 102 9.99 1.77 -8.46
CA LEU A 102 10.28 0.61 -7.63
C LEU A 102 11.32 -0.29 -8.29
N PRO A 103 12.47 -0.54 -7.65
CA PRO A 103 13.46 -1.49 -8.14
C PRO A 103 13.00 -2.95 -7.94
N GLU A 104 13.65 -3.89 -8.63
CA GLU A 104 13.34 -5.32 -8.50
C GLU A 104 13.52 -5.84 -7.05
N ASP A 105 14.46 -5.28 -6.29
CA ASP A 105 14.68 -5.63 -4.89
C ASP A 105 13.64 -5.02 -3.93
N ALA A 106 12.70 -4.20 -4.39
CA ALA A 106 11.50 -3.84 -3.63
C ALA A 106 10.51 -5.02 -3.57
N TYR A 107 10.66 -6.00 -4.46
CA TYR A 107 9.84 -7.19 -4.54
C TYR A 107 10.54 -8.41 -3.95
N VAL A 108 9.76 -9.43 -3.65
CA VAL A 108 10.23 -10.77 -3.31
C VAL A 108 9.50 -11.78 -4.18
N VAL A 109 10.26 -12.69 -4.77
CA VAL A 109 9.73 -13.85 -5.48
C VAL A 109 9.78 -15.04 -4.53
N ILE A 110 8.64 -15.65 -4.27
CA ILE A 110 8.48 -16.87 -3.48
C ILE A 110 8.23 -18.00 -4.47
N PRO A 111 9.23 -18.85 -4.77
CA PRO A 111 9.05 -19.93 -5.73
C PRO A 111 7.98 -20.92 -5.30
N ALA A 112 7.42 -21.66 -6.27
CA ALA A 112 6.44 -22.71 -6.01
C ALA A 112 6.96 -23.72 -4.96
N GLY A 113 6.17 -23.98 -3.92
CA GLY A 113 6.53 -24.89 -2.83
C GLY A 113 7.70 -24.44 -1.95
N GLN A 114 8.12 -23.17 -2.05
CA GLN A 114 9.21 -22.61 -1.24
C GLN A 114 8.69 -21.59 -0.24
N SER A 115 9.55 -21.18 0.68
CA SER A 115 9.24 -20.16 1.68
C SER A 115 10.31 -19.07 1.73
N VAL A 116 9.89 -17.91 2.18
CA VAL A 116 10.77 -16.78 2.53
C VAL A 116 10.51 -16.35 3.95
N GLU A 117 11.53 -15.80 4.60
CA GLU A 117 11.50 -15.43 6.01
C GLU A 117 11.89 -13.96 6.20
N ALA A 118 11.25 -13.31 7.18
CA ALA A 118 11.56 -11.95 7.60
C ALA A 118 11.49 -11.85 9.14
N THR A 119 12.59 -11.45 9.76
CA THR A 119 12.66 -11.22 11.21
C THR A 119 12.46 -9.74 11.52
N HIS A 120 11.54 -9.45 12.43
CA HIS A 120 11.19 -8.12 12.94
C HIS A 120 11.71 -7.94 14.37
N THR A 121 12.68 -7.05 14.57
CA THR A 121 13.31 -6.79 15.89
C THR A 121 13.05 -5.39 16.44
N ASN A 122 12.60 -4.45 15.60
CA ASN A 122 12.49 -3.03 15.94
C ASN A 122 11.03 -2.62 16.21
N LEU A 123 10.26 -3.48 16.88
CA LEU A 123 8.81 -3.27 17.08
C LEU A 123 8.51 -2.27 18.22
N ALA A 124 9.43 -2.09 19.17
CA ALA A 124 9.21 -1.24 20.35
C ALA A 124 8.83 0.21 20.03
N GLY A 125 9.39 0.79 18.96
CA GLY A 125 9.09 2.15 18.51
C GLY A 125 7.89 2.24 17.56
N LEU A 126 7.29 1.12 17.19
CA LEU A 126 6.20 1.05 16.21
C LEU A 126 4.82 0.90 16.84
N TYR A 127 4.77 0.68 18.16
CA TYR A 127 3.52 0.52 18.89
C TYR A 127 3.57 1.23 20.24
N ALA A 128 2.43 1.76 20.68
CA ALA A 128 2.27 2.49 21.92
C ALA A 128 2.25 1.58 23.18
N PHE A 129 3.23 0.70 23.35
CA PHE A 129 3.30 -0.23 24.49
C PHE A 129 3.27 0.46 25.86
N HIS A 130 3.80 1.69 25.93
CA HIS A 130 3.79 2.51 27.15
C HIS A 130 2.40 2.92 27.62
N GLU A 131 1.42 3.00 26.72
CA GLU A 131 0.03 3.27 27.05
C GLU A 131 -0.70 2.00 27.52
N ALA A 132 -0.31 0.85 26.98
CA ALA A 132 -0.89 -0.45 27.34
C ALA A 132 -0.35 -1.00 28.68
N GLY A 133 0.90 -0.73 29.03
CA GLY A 133 1.54 -1.27 30.24
C GLY A 133 2.10 -2.69 30.03
N THR A 134 2.77 -3.25 31.05
CA THR A 134 3.32 -4.61 31.00
C THR A 134 2.23 -5.67 30.84
N GLY A 135 2.49 -6.75 30.10
CA GLY A 135 1.52 -7.81 29.90
C GLY A 135 1.87 -8.72 28.72
N ILE A 136 0.87 -9.46 28.25
CA ILE A 136 0.99 -10.29 27.04
C ILE A 136 0.51 -9.48 25.86
N PHE A 137 1.36 -9.33 24.85
CA PHE A 137 1.02 -8.72 23.58
C PHE A 137 0.88 -9.79 22.51
N THR A 138 -0.27 -9.79 21.82
CA THR A 138 -0.55 -10.69 20.70
C THR A 138 -0.27 -9.96 19.40
N PHE A 139 0.63 -10.51 18.59
CA PHE A 139 1.01 -9.99 17.27
C PHE A 139 0.33 -10.82 16.20
N THR A 140 -0.63 -10.23 15.50
CA THR A 140 -1.34 -10.86 14.37
C THR A 140 -0.77 -10.31 13.06
N PRO A 141 -0.20 -11.15 12.17
CA PRO A 141 0.40 -10.68 10.93
C PRO A 141 -0.66 -10.08 9.98
N LYS A 142 -0.33 -8.97 9.32
CA LYS A 142 -1.14 -8.48 8.21
C LYS A 142 -1.08 -9.47 7.04
N GLN A 143 -2.22 -9.65 6.38
CA GLN A 143 -2.37 -10.52 5.21
C GLN A 143 -2.31 -9.73 3.89
N ASP A 144 -2.15 -8.41 3.99
CA ASP A 144 -2.11 -7.51 2.85
C ASP A 144 -0.76 -7.66 2.11
N PHE A 145 -0.81 -8.25 0.91
CA PHE A 145 0.29 -8.21 -0.05
C PHE A 145 -0.11 -7.38 -1.26
N LEU A 146 0.75 -6.45 -1.68
CA LEU A 146 0.57 -5.75 -2.95
C LEU A 146 1.22 -6.57 -4.07
N VAL A 147 0.45 -6.83 -5.13
CA VAL A 147 0.93 -7.55 -6.33
C VAL A 147 0.91 -6.60 -7.51
N LEU A 148 1.99 -6.63 -8.31
CA LEU A 148 2.09 -5.82 -9.52
C LEU A 148 1.32 -6.49 -10.66
N SER A 149 0.44 -5.74 -11.28
CA SER A 149 -0.33 -6.12 -12.47
C SER A 149 -0.13 -5.10 -13.59
N ALA A 150 -0.77 -5.33 -14.74
CA ALA A 150 -0.80 -4.36 -15.84
C ALA A 150 -1.45 -3.02 -15.45
N ASN A 151 -2.30 -3.01 -14.42
CA ASN A 151 -3.01 -1.82 -13.96
C ASN A 151 -2.26 -1.06 -12.85
N GLY A 152 -1.16 -1.61 -12.31
CA GLY A 152 -0.45 -1.06 -11.17
C GLY A 152 -0.39 -2.05 -10.00
N LEU A 153 -0.19 -1.53 -8.79
CA LEU A 153 -0.15 -2.33 -7.56
C LEU A 153 -1.52 -2.37 -6.90
N SER A 154 -1.93 -3.53 -6.42
CA SER A 154 -3.16 -3.67 -5.65
C SER A 154 -3.03 -4.73 -4.57
N LYS A 155 -3.73 -4.56 -3.47
CA LYS A 155 -3.84 -5.59 -2.43
C LYS A 155 -4.42 -6.83 -3.07
N ALA A 156 -3.76 -7.95 -2.81
CA ALA A 156 -4.14 -9.19 -3.43
C ALA A 156 -5.45 -9.71 -2.84
N THR A 157 -6.40 -9.99 -3.72
CA THR A 157 -7.70 -10.60 -3.38
C THR A 157 -7.74 -12.01 -3.93
N GLY A 158 -8.68 -12.83 -3.45
CA GLY A 158 -8.72 -14.28 -3.70
C GLY A 158 -8.67 -14.73 -5.16
N ASP A 159 -8.98 -13.86 -6.13
CA ASP A 159 -8.83 -14.17 -7.56
C ASP A 159 -7.36 -14.04 -8.06
N MET A 160 -6.54 -13.23 -7.39
CA MET A 160 -5.13 -12.98 -7.72
C MET A 160 -4.16 -13.72 -6.78
N LEU A 161 -4.48 -13.75 -5.49
CA LEU A 161 -3.70 -14.42 -4.46
C LEU A 161 -4.61 -14.74 -3.27
N THR A 162 -4.57 -15.98 -2.82
CA THR A 162 -5.17 -16.36 -1.53
C THR A 162 -4.09 -16.27 -0.46
N VAL A 163 -4.39 -15.59 0.65
CA VAL A 163 -3.48 -15.50 1.80
C VAL A 163 -4.15 -16.14 3.00
N ILE A 164 -3.47 -17.07 3.64
CA ILE A 164 -3.96 -17.83 4.80
C ILE A 164 -3.02 -17.53 5.98
N ALA A 165 -3.59 -17.20 7.13
CA ALA A 165 -2.84 -16.92 8.36
C ALA A 165 -3.57 -17.49 9.61
N GLU A 166 -4.24 -18.64 9.45
CA GLU A 166 -4.89 -19.35 10.56
C GLU A 166 -3.86 -19.66 11.65
N ASP A 167 -4.17 -19.29 12.90
CA ASP A 167 -3.30 -19.44 14.08
C ASP A 167 -1.89 -18.84 13.92
N ALA A 168 -1.72 -17.88 13.01
CA ALA A 168 -0.43 -17.25 12.77
C ALA A 168 -0.09 -16.14 13.78
N SER A 169 -0.90 -15.93 14.82
CA SER A 169 -0.61 -14.94 15.86
C SER A 169 0.40 -15.46 16.87
N VAL A 170 1.25 -14.58 17.38
CA VAL A 170 2.27 -14.91 18.38
C VAL A 170 2.13 -14.03 19.62
N ASP A 171 2.20 -14.66 20.78
CA ASP A 171 2.14 -13.98 22.08
C ASP A 171 3.55 -13.74 22.63
N VAL A 172 3.79 -12.52 23.11
CA VAL A 172 5.03 -12.13 23.79
C VAL A 172 4.71 -11.47 25.12
N HIS A 173 5.19 -12.06 26.22
CA HIS A 173 5.03 -11.51 27.56
C HIS A 173 6.16 -10.53 27.88
N VAL A 174 5.83 -9.26 28.19
CA VAL A 174 6.77 -8.22 28.60
C VAL A 174 6.57 -7.89 30.08
N SER A 175 7.59 -8.17 30.89
CA SER A 175 7.46 -8.17 32.35
C SER A 175 7.87 -6.87 33.06
N ARG A 176 8.64 -5.98 32.42
CA ARG A 176 9.20 -4.79 33.09
C ARG A 176 9.14 -3.51 32.27
N ASP A 177 9.91 -3.44 31.20
CA ASP A 177 10.18 -2.18 30.51
C ASP A 177 9.30 -2.01 29.26
N VAL A 178 8.28 -1.16 29.43
CA VAL A 178 7.36 -0.71 28.36
C VAL A 178 7.44 0.80 28.16
N SER A 179 8.56 1.46 28.50
CA SER A 179 8.75 2.91 28.31
C SER A 179 8.44 3.43 26.89
N LYS A 180 8.24 4.73 26.68
CA LYS A 180 8.00 5.21 25.29
C LYS A 180 9.29 5.09 24.48
N ARG A 181 9.22 4.45 23.30
CA ARG A 181 10.34 4.33 22.35
C ARG A 181 9.92 5.09 21.11
N GLU A 182 10.83 5.91 20.62
CA GLU A 182 10.63 6.62 19.35
C GLU A 182 11.31 5.80 18.26
N MET A 183 10.85 5.94 17.03
CA MET A 183 11.61 5.42 15.88
C MET A 183 13.01 6.04 15.91
N GLU A 184 14.04 5.30 15.47
CA GLU A 184 15.42 5.78 15.51
C GLU A 184 15.53 7.15 14.81
N GLU A 185 15.65 8.22 15.59
CA GLU A 185 15.94 9.55 15.07
C GLU A 185 17.42 9.65 14.72
N ARG A 186 17.74 9.50 13.45
CA ARG A 186 19.06 9.84 12.93
C ARG A 186 19.06 11.33 12.65
N SER A 187 19.39 12.10 13.70
CA SER A 187 19.72 13.53 13.75
C SER A 187 19.40 14.36 12.48
N VAL A 188 18.57 15.41 12.61
CA VAL A 188 18.69 16.78 11.98
C VAL A 188 17.44 17.37 11.29
N VAL A 189 17.25 18.65 11.63
CA VAL A 189 16.72 19.87 10.93
C VAL A 189 15.80 19.69 9.72
N ALA A 190 14.56 20.15 9.91
CA ALA A 190 13.55 20.44 8.90
C ALA A 190 14.01 21.51 7.88
N CYS A 191 13.72 21.25 6.59
CA CYS A 191 13.90 22.09 5.39
C CYS A 191 14.80 23.33 5.51
N SER A 192 16.10 23.15 5.73
CA SER A 192 17.07 24.26 5.72
C SER A 192 17.42 24.76 4.31
N ASP A 193 17.22 23.91 3.29
CA ASP A 193 17.34 24.29 1.89
C ASP A 193 16.11 25.10 1.45
N THR A 194 16.35 26.34 1.03
CA THR A 194 15.29 27.29 0.66
C THR A 194 14.55 26.89 -0.61
N ASP A 195 15.20 26.18 -1.54
CA ASP A 195 14.59 25.74 -2.80
C ASP A 195 13.67 24.55 -2.53
N LEU A 196 14.11 23.59 -1.71
CA LEU A 196 13.26 22.48 -1.25
C LEU A 196 12.07 22.99 -0.43
N ALA A 197 12.29 23.96 0.45
CA ALA A 197 11.22 24.60 1.22
C ALA A 197 10.20 25.32 0.31
N ALA A 198 10.67 26.04 -0.72
CA ALA A 198 9.80 26.71 -1.68
C ALA A 198 9.02 25.73 -2.56
N PHE A 199 9.67 24.64 -2.99
CA PHE A 199 9.03 23.55 -3.74
C PHE A 199 7.92 22.90 -2.90
N LEU A 200 8.22 22.60 -1.64
CA LEU A 200 7.29 21.99 -0.71
C LEU A 200 6.10 22.91 -0.41
N SER A 201 6.36 24.20 -0.14
CA SER A 201 5.32 25.22 0.08
C SER A 201 4.41 25.38 -1.14
N THR A 202 4.98 25.39 -2.34
CA THR A 202 4.21 25.46 -3.59
C THR A 202 3.36 24.21 -3.79
N SER A 203 3.93 23.04 -3.54
CA SER A 203 3.23 21.76 -3.65
C SER A 203 2.07 21.67 -2.65
N TYR A 204 2.29 22.10 -1.39
CA TYR A 204 1.25 22.22 -0.36
C TYR A 204 0.08 23.06 -0.84
N ARG A 205 0.35 24.29 -1.27
CA ARG A 205 -0.69 25.23 -1.71
C ARG A 205 -1.46 24.70 -2.92
N ASN A 206 -0.78 24.08 -3.87
CA ASN A 206 -1.42 23.47 -5.04
C ASN A 206 -2.20 22.20 -4.68
N GLY A 207 -1.74 21.38 -3.72
CA GLY A 207 -2.48 20.23 -3.19
C GLY A 207 -3.80 20.65 -2.53
N ILE A 208 -3.79 21.74 -1.76
CA ILE A 208 -5.01 22.36 -1.22
C ILE A 208 -5.94 22.81 -2.35
N THR A 209 -5.40 23.42 -3.41
CA THR A 209 -6.20 23.80 -4.60
C THR A 209 -6.82 22.58 -5.29
N LEU A 210 -6.07 21.48 -5.46
CA LEU A 210 -6.60 20.22 -6.01
C LEU A 210 -7.76 19.68 -5.18
N ALA A 211 -7.63 19.71 -3.85
CA ALA A 211 -8.69 19.27 -2.95
C ALA A 211 -9.95 20.15 -3.04
N GLN A 212 -9.77 21.49 -3.08
CA GLN A 212 -10.87 22.44 -3.25
C GLN A 212 -11.61 22.21 -4.58
N LEU A 213 -10.88 22.11 -5.68
CA LEU A 213 -11.45 21.85 -7.01
C LEU A 213 -12.23 20.52 -7.04
N SER A 214 -11.69 19.49 -6.39
CA SER A 214 -12.32 18.17 -6.33
C SER A 214 -13.61 18.18 -5.50
N ALA A 215 -13.63 18.84 -4.35
CA ALA A 215 -14.83 18.99 -3.53
C ALA A 215 -15.95 19.75 -4.27
N VAL A 216 -15.59 20.84 -4.97
CA VAL A 216 -16.51 21.61 -5.82
C VAL A 216 -17.03 20.75 -6.97
N TYR A 217 -16.13 20.02 -7.65
CA TYR A 217 -16.51 19.13 -8.74
C TYR A 217 -17.56 18.12 -8.26
N ILE A 218 -17.27 17.36 -7.20
CA ILE A 218 -18.19 16.36 -6.64
C ILE A 218 -19.54 16.97 -6.27
N SER A 219 -19.56 18.15 -5.66
CA SER A 219 -20.80 18.85 -5.28
C SER A 219 -21.64 19.26 -6.49
N SER A 220 -20.98 19.59 -7.60
CA SER A 220 -21.64 20.06 -8.82
C SER A 220 -22.19 18.93 -9.69
N VAL A 221 -21.45 17.83 -9.82
CA VAL A 221 -21.78 16.73 -10.74
C VAL A 221 -22.51 15.56 -10.06
N GLY A 222 -22.31 15.37 -8.75
CA GLY A 222 -22.90 14.27 -7.98
C GLY A 222 -22.28 12.90 -8.29
N SER A 223 -22.78 11.85 -7.62
CA SER A 223 -22.21 10.49 -7.70
C SER A 223 -22.54 9.70 -8.97
N ASN A 224 -23.39 10.25 -9.85
CA ASN A 224 -23.69 9.65 -11.16
C ASN A 224 -22.68 10.07 -12.24
N ASP A 225 -21.77 10.99 -11.93
CA ASP A 225 -20.74 11.40 -12.86
C ASP A 225 -19.76 10.27 -13.19
N THR A 226 -19.37 10.21 -14.46
CA THR A 226 -18.50 9.16 -14.98
C THR A 226 -17.11 9.17 -14.36
N LEU A 227 -16.53 10.34 -14.06
CA LEU A 227 -15.22 10.43 -13.43
C LEU A 227 -15.31 10.05 -11.95
N PHE A 228 -16.35 10.51 -11.26
CA PHE A 228 -16.61 10.09 -9.89
C PHE A 228 -16.71 8.57 -9.78
N GLN A 229 -17.54 7.93 -10.61
CA GLN A 229 -17.70 6.48 -10.60
C GLN A 229 -16.43 5.74 -11.03
N ALA A 230 -15.60 6.33 -11.88
CA ALA A 230 -14.34 5.71 -12.27
C ALA A 230 -13.39 5.52 -11.08
N TYR A 231 -13.35 6.45 -10.12
CA TYR A 231 -12.42 6.40 -8.99
C TYR A 231 -13.05 5.99 -7.66
N PHE A 232 -14.35 6.18 -7.47
CA PHE A 232 -15.03 5.82 -6.23
C PHE A 232 -16.10 4.74 -6.42
N GLY A 233 -16.39 4.34 -7.65
CA GLY A 233 -17.40 3.34 -7.96
C GLY A 233 -18.83 3.86 -7.80
N VAL A 234 -19.80 2.94 -7.88
CA VAL A 234 -21.22 3.26 -7.66
C VAL A 234 -21.48 3.33 -6.15
N THR A 235 -21.33 4.54 -5.59
CA THR A 235 -21.42 4.81 -4.15
C THR A 235 -22.00 6.21 -3.87
N THR A 236 -22.11 6.59 -2.60
CA THR A 236 -22.45 7.95 -2.18
C THR A 236 -21.24 8.88 -2.26
N SER A 237 -21.47 10.14 -2.60
CA SER A 237 -20.39 11.14 -2.71
C SER A 237 -19.95 11.73 -1.38
N SER A 238 -20.65 11.45 -0.28
CA SER A 238 -20.42 12.10 1.01
C SER A 238 -19.02 11.84 1.56
N ILE A 239 -18.53 10.59 1.49
CA ILE A 239 -17.18 10.26 2.01
C ILE A 239 -16.11 10.95 1.16
N PRO A 240 -16.06 10.78 -0.18
CA PRO A 240 -15.04 11.45 -0.98
C PRO A 240 -15.07 12.98 -0.88
N TYR A 241 -16.27 13.56 -0.86
CA TYR A 241 -16.45 14.99 -0.66
C TYR A 241 -15.87 15.45 0.68
N ASN A 242 -16.17 14.74 1.77
CA ASN A 242 -15.71 15.10 3.10
C ASN A 242 -14.19 14.98 3.24
N VAL A 243 -13.56 13.99 2.59
CA VAL A 243 -12.09 13.87 2.55
C VAL A 243 -11.47 15.08 1.85
N PHE A 244 -11.93 15.40 0.64
CA PHE A 244 -11.42 16.57 -0.09
C PHE A 244 -11.69 17.88 0.66
N ASN A 245 -12.87 18.02 1.28
CA ASN A 245 -13.18 19.21 2.07
C ASN A 245 -12.28 19.31 3.31
N ALA A 246 -12.03 18.21 4.02
CA ALA A 246 -11.13 18.20 5.17
C ALA A 246 -9.71 18.66 4.79
N ILE A 247 -9.16 18.15 3.68
CA ILE A 247 -7.87 18.58 3.13
C ILE A 247 -7.93 20.04 2.69
N ALA A 248 -8.99 20.46 1.98
CA ALA A 248 -9.16 21.83 1.50
C ALA A 248 -9.22 22.88 2.62
N THR A 249 -9.67 22.49 3.80
CA THR A 249 -9.82 23.36 4.99
C THR A 249 -8.79 23.09 6.09
N GLU A 250 -7.82 22.23 5.83
CA GLU A 250 -6.79 21.88 6.80
C GLU A 250 -6.00 23.14 7.22
N ASN A 251 -5.74 23.26 8.51
CA ASN A 251 -5.09 24.41 9.13
C ASN A 251 -4.19 24.04 10.33
N SER A 252 -3.66 22.82 10.35
CA SER A 252 -2.78 22.34 11.41
C SER A 252 -1.63 23.31 11.65
N THR A 253 -1.45 23.68 12.92
CA THR A 253 -0.34 24.55 13.38
C THR A 253 0.80 23.75 13.99
N THR A 254 0.63 22.44 14.14
CA THR A 254 1.58 21.53 14.80
C THR A 254 2.14 20.48 13.87
N ARG A 255 1.49 20.21 12.73
CA ARG A 255 2.02 19.29 11.72
C ARG A 255 3.18 19.94 11.00
N GLU A 256 4.29 19.22 10.96
CA GLU A 256 5.48 19.64 10.27
C GLU A 256 5.66 18.85 8.96
N LEU A 257 6.19 19.53 7.95
CA LEU A 257 6.53 18.97 6.65
C LEU A 257 8.06 19.01 6.50
N TYR A 258 8.70 17.85 6.44
CA TYR A 258 10.15 17.69 6.46
C TYR A 258 10.69 17.40 5.05
N CYS A 259 11.82 18.03 4.72
CA CYS A 259 12.61 17.75 3.52
C CYS A 259 13.75 16.75 3.81
N SER A 260 13.84 16.26 5.04
CA SER A 260 14.85 15.31 5.51
C SER A 260 14.17 14.02 5.99
N ASP A 261 14.95 12.94 6.06
CA ASP A 261 14.50 11.61 6.47
C ASP A 261 15.23 11.15 7.74
N PRO A 262 14.87 11.70 8.92
CA PRO A 262 15.50 11.29 10.17
C PRO A 262 15.11 9.88 10.60
N HIS A 263 14.00 9.31 10.08
CA HIS A 263 13.50 7.99 10.46
C HIS A 263 13.95 6.88 9.52
N ALA A 264 14.79 7.20 8.53
CA ALA A 264 15.22 6.29 7.45
C ALA A 264 14.03 5.62 6.71
N GLY A 265 12.90 6.33 6.59
CA GLY A 265 11.68 5.88 5.92
C GLY A 265 11.71 6.04 4.40
N CYS A 266 12.68 6.76 3.84
CA CYS A 266 12.83 6.99 2.40
C CYS A 266 13.53 5.82 1.69
N GLY A 267 12.91 4.66 1.77
CA GLY A 267 13.27 3.49 0.96
C GLY A 267 13.14 3.75 -0.54
N GLN A 268 13.67 2.83 -1.35
CA GLN A 268 13.58 2.93 -2.81
C GLN A 268 12.10 2.93 -3.27
N GLY A 269 11.77 3.86 -4.16
CA GLY A 269 10.42 4.07 -4.69
C GLY A 269 9.45 4.77 -3.73
N VAL A 270 9.88 5.12 -2.51
CA VAL A 270 9.07 5.91 -1.56
C VAL A 270 9.16 7.39 -1.93
N VAL A 271 8.00 8.02 -2.15
CA VAL A 271 7.87 9.45 -2.46
C VAL A 271 7.90 10.28 -1.19
N ALA A 272 7.13 9.86 -0.19
CA ALA A 272 7.06 10.47 1.13
C ALA A 272 6.48 9.46 2.13
N TYR A 273 6.57 9.76 3.42
CA TYR A 273 5.90 9.00 4.46
C TYR A 273 5.34 9.90 5.57
N THR A 274 4.26 9.45 6.21
CA THR A 274 3.63 10.09 7.37
C THR A 274 3.93 9.26 8.61
N VAL A 275 4.38 9.89 9.68
CA VAL A 275 4.44 9.26 11.00
C VAL A 275 3.04 9.28 11.60
N VAL A 276 2.44 8.10 11.78
CA VAL A 276 1.01 7.95 12.12
C VAL A 276 0.66 8.61 13.45
N SER A 277 1.57 8.54 14.42
CA SER A 277 1.35 9.05 15.79
C SER A 277 1.27 10.56 15.92
N ASN A 278 1.91 11.32 15.02
CA ASN A 278 1.96 12.80 15.09
C ASN A 278 1.53 13.50 13.81
N THR A 279 1.21 12.74 12.75
CA THR A 279 0.81 13.22 11.43
C THR A 279 1.90 13.99 10.66
N ASN A 280 3.12 14.11 11.18
CA ASN A 280 4.22 14.77 10.48
C ASN A 280 4.56 14.01 9.19
N ILE A 281 4.84 14.77 8.13
CA ILE A 281 5.11 14.23 6.80
C ILE A 281 6.58 14.47 6.46
N TYR A 282 7.23 13.45 5.92
CA TYR A 282 8.63 13.45 5.53
C TYR A 282 8.73 13.15 4.05
N TYR A 283 9.23 14.11 3.29
CA TYR A 283 9.34 14.04 1.85
C TYR A 283 10.70 13.50 1.45
N CYS A 284 10.68 12.43 0.67
CA CYS A 284 11.88 11.74 0.23
C CYS A 284 12.51 12.44 -0.96
N PRO A 285 13.79 12.17 -1.27
CA PRO A 285 14.44 12.74 -2.45
C PRO A 285 13.65 12.56 -3.74
N LEU A 286 12.86 11.49 -3.85
CA LEU A 286 12.01 11.20 -5.00
C LEU A 286 10.89 12.24 -5.20
N PHE A 287 10.27 12.73 -4.13
CA PHE A 287 9.23 13.78 -4.22
C PHE A 287 9.75 15.05 -4.89
N PHE A 288 11.00 15.44 -4.63
CA PHE A 288 11.60 16.62 -5.24
C PHE A 288 11.95 16.43 -6.72
N THR A 289 11.69 15.25 -7.29
CA THR A 289 11.75 15.00 -8.74
C THR A 289 10.37 15.05 -9.40
N ASP A 290 9.29 15.17 -8.62
CA ASP A 290 7.95 15.37 -9.14
C ASP A 290 7.85 16.71 -9.89
N VAL A 291 6.97 16.77 -10.87
CA VAL A 291 6.81 17.92 -11.76
C VAL A 291 5.66 18.82 -11.32
N PRO A 292 5.71 20.12 -11.70
CA PRO A 292 4.63 21.06 -11.42
C PRO A 292 3.31 20.65 -12.08
N LEU A 293 2.20 21.04 -11.45
CA LEU A 293 0.85 20.75 -11.93
C LEU A 293 0.58 21.22 -13.38
N SER A 294 1.22 22.32 -13.82
CA SER A 294 1.10 22.85 -15.17
C SER A 294 1.62 21.91 -16.27
N TYR A 295 2.47 20.92 -15.93
CA TYR A 295 2.96 19.93 -16.90
C TYR A 295 1.84 19.00 -17.37
N LEU A 296 0.74 18.88 -16.62
CA LEU A 296 -0.46 18.17 -17.10
C LEU A 296 -1.10 18.92 -18.28
N CYS A 297 -1.16 20.26 -18.21
CA CYS A 297 -1.87 21.07 -19.20
C CYS A 297 -1.17 21.15 -20.56
N ASP A 298 0.15 21.01 -20.59
CA ASP A 298 0.94 21.00 -21.83
C ASP A 298 1.41 19.60 -22.26
N GLY A 299 0.96 18.55 -21.56
CA GLY A 299 1.21 17.15 -21.90
C GLY A 299 2.65 16.68 -21.66
N ARG A 300 3.47 17.42 -20.91
CA ARG A 300 4.82 16.98 -20.49
C ARG A 300 4.79 15.82 -19.49
N THR A 301 3.64 15.58 -18.87
CA THR A 301 3.38 14.41 -18.04
C THR A 301 1.90 14.00 -18.17
N THR A 302 1.53 12.89 -17.54
CA THR A 302 0.17 12.35 -17.51
C THR A 302 -0.24 12.05 -16.07
N VAL A 303 -1.55 11.97 -15.81
CA VAL A 303 -2.08 11.51 -14.50
C VAL A 303 -1.48 10.14 -14.12
N ASP A 304 -1.46 9.19 -15.06
CA ASP A 304 -0.92 7.83 -14.83
C ASP A 304 0.61 7.78 -14.60
N ALA A 305 1.34 8.88 -14.81
CA ALA A 305 2.78 8.94 -14.52
C ALA A 305 3.06 9.06 -13.01
N GLY A 306 2.06 9.47 -12.22
CA GLY A 306 2.13 9.50 -10.75
C GLY A 306 3.27 10.36 -10.19
N ASN A 307 3.66 11.42 -10.90
CA ASN A 307 4.80 12.26 -10.56
C ASN A 307 4.43 13.75 -10.47
N ILE A 308 3.21 14.07 -10.03
CA ILE A 308 2.74 15.45 -9.87
C ILE A 308 2.92 15.87 -8.41
N ALA A 309 3.75 16.88 -8.16
CA ALA A 309 4.11 17.26 -6.79
C ALA A 309 2.89 17.66 -5.94
N ALA A 310 1.92 18.33 -6.57
CA ALA A 310 0.65 18.69 -5.92
C ALA A 310 -0.23 17.47 -5.61
N GLY A 311 -0.19 16.45 -6.47
CA GLY A 311 -0.91 15.19 -6.28
C GLY A 311 -0.29 14.35 -5.16
N SER A 312 1.04 14.19 -5.18
CA SER A 312 1.78 13.53 -4.10
C SER A 312 1.60 14.22 -2.75
N MET A 313 1.60 15.55 -2.72
CA MET A 313 1.24 16.31 -1.53
C MET A 313 -0.19 15.99 -1.05
N LEU A 314 -1.17 15.98 -1.96
CA LEU A 314 -2.56 15.65 -1.63
C LEU A 314 -2.68 14.23 -1.07
N HIS A 315 -1.94 13.26 -1.63
CA HIS A 315 -1.84 11.89 -1.10
C HIS A 315 -1.45 11.91 0.38
N MET A 316 -0.35 12.59 0.71
CA MET A 316 0.13 12.67 2.09
C MET A 316 -0.84 13.40 3.02
N LEU A 317 -1.58 14.38 2.51
CA LEU A 317 -2.62 15.08 3.27
C LEU A 317 -3.85 14.20 3.52
N ALA A 318 -4.26 13.36 2.57
CA ALA A 318 -5.36 12.42 2.78
C ALA A 318 -5.06 11.46 3.94
N THR A 319 -3.84 10.90 3.98
CA THR A 319 -3.39 10.06 5.11
C THR A 319 -3.27 10.86 6.42
N SER A 320 -2.64 12.04 6.41
CA SER A 320 -2.36 12.79 7.66
C SER A 320 -3.56 13.55 8.25
N VAL A 321 -4.56 13.90 7.44
CA VAL A 321 -5.76 14.63 7.86
C VAL A 321 -6.92 13.69 8.15
N VAL A 322 -7.09 12.64 7.35
CA VAL A 322 -8.29 11.77 7.40
C VAL A 322 -7.96 10.30 7.69
N ASN A 323 -6.69 9.92 7.69
CA ASN A 323 -6.23 8.55 7.96
C ASN A 323 -6.83 7.51 7.01
N THR A 324 -6.79 7.81 5.70
CA THR A 324 -7.02 6.83 4.64
C THR A 324 -5.89 5.79 4.61
N ASP A 325 -6.19 4.61 4.06
CA ASP A 325 -5.28 3.47 3.93
C ASP A 325 -4.67 3.35 2.52
N GLU A 326 -3.66 2.50 2.39
CA GLU A 326 -2.97 2.22 1.13
C GLU A 326 -3.42 0.84 0.58
N HIS A 327 -4.45 0.81 -0.27
CA HIS A 327 -5.03 -0.41 -0.85
C HIS A 327 -4.57 -0.71 -2.28
N ALA A 328 -4.27 0.34 -3.05
CA ALA A 328 -3.79 0.25 -4.42
C ALA A 328 -2.90 1.46 -4.73
N TYR A 329 -1.99 1.29 -5.70
CA TYR A 329 -1.18 2.37 -6.23
C TYR A 329 -1.17 2.35 -7.77
N GLY A 330 -1.32 3.53 -8.34
CA GLY A 330 -1.46 3.78 -9.76
C GLY A 330 -2.92 3.95 -10.15
N CYS A 331 -3.22 5.04 -10.87
CA CYS A 331 -4.59 5.40 -11.23
C CYS A 331 -5.38 4.28 -11.96
N PRO A 332 -4.80 3.43 -12.83
CA PRO A 332 -5.55 2.30 -13.37
C PRO A 332 -5.91 1.23 -12.32
N ALA A 333 -5.06 1.02 -11.31
CA ALA A 333 -5.32 0.13 -10.19
C ALA A 333 -6.40 0.71 -9.27
N ASP A 334 -6.37 2.02 -9.00
CA ASP A 334 -7.41 2.70 -8.22
C ASP A 334 -8.78 2.59 -8.89
N ARG A 335 -8.85 2.76 -10.22
CA ARG A 335 -10.09 2.57 -10.98
C ARG A 335 -10.58 1.11 -10.95
N THR A 336 -9.64 0.15 -10.92
CA THR A 336 -9.98 -1.28 -10.76
C THR A 336 -10.50 -1.57 -9.36
N LEU A 337 -9.90 -0.97 -8.33
CA LEU A 337 -10.35 -1.03 -6.95
C LEU A 337 -11.75 -0.43 -6.80
N ALA A 338 -12.00 0.72 -7.41
CA ALA A 338 -13.31 1.39 -7.42
C ALA A 338 -14.42 0.53 -8.04
N ALA A 339 -14.11 -0.13 -9.16
CA ALA A 339 -15.06 -1.00 -9.85
C ALA A 339 -15.41 -2.26 -9.05
N SER A 340 -14.47 -2.79 -8.26
CA SER A 340 -14.63 -4.05 -7.52
C SER A 340 -15.06 -3.86 -6.06
N SER A 341 -14.60 -2.78 -5.42
CA SER A 341 -14.82 -2.47 -4.01
C SER A 341 -14.87 -0.95 -3.78
N PRO A 342 -16.01 -0.30 -4.04
CA PRO A 342 -16.19 1.14 -3.79
C PRO A 342 -15.82 1.58 -2.38
N SER A 343 -16.07 0.75 -1.36
CA SER A 343 -15.71 1.06 0.03
C SER A 343 -14.20 1.14 0.24
N LEU A 344 -13.43 0.23 -0.36
CA LEU A 344 -11.97 0.29 -0.28
C LEU A 344 -11.42 1.43 -1.11
N ALA A 345 -12.01 1.75 -2.26
CA ALA A 345 -11.60 2.89 -3.07
C ALA A 345 -11.81 4.23 -2.35
N MET A 346 -12.92 4.39 -1.62
CA MET A 346 -13.15 5.56 -0.75
C MET A 346 -12.19 5.62 0.46
N ASN A 347 -11.56 4.50 0.83
CA ASN A 347 -10.56 4.44 1.89
C ASN A 347 -9.12 4.36 1.35
N ASN A 348 -8.91 4.43 0.03
CA ASN A 348 -7.59 4.32 -0.58
C ASN A 348 -7.01 5.70 -0.85
N THR A 349 -5.84 6.00 -0.31
CA THR A 349 -5.20 7.31 -0.42
C THR A 349 -4.90 7.70 -1.87
N ASP A 350 -4.34 6.80 -2.69
CA ASP A 350 -3.93 7.12 -4.07
C ASP A 350 -5.13 7.44 -4.98
N THR A 351 -6.30 6.87 -4.68
CA THR A 351 -7.56 7.22 -5.36
C THR A 351 -7.82 8.74 -5.33
N TYR A 352 -7.56 9.39 -4.20
CA TYR A 352 -7.78 10.83 -4.05
C TYR A 352 -6.78 11.65 -4.86
N ASN A 353 -5.51 11.22 -4.88
CA ASN A 353 -4.46 11.81 -5.71
C ASN A 353 -4.81 11.74 -7.20
N CYS A 354 -5.12 10.54 -7.69
CA CYS A 354 -5.47 10.30 -9.09
C CYS A 354 -6.77 11.00 -9.51
N PHE A 355 -7.81 10.96 -8.67
CA PHE A 355 -9.05 11.68 -8.95
C PHE A 355 -8.82 13.19 -9.04
N ALA A 356 -8.09 13.78 -8.09
CA ALA A 356 -7.92 15.23 -8.03
C ALA A 356 -7.06 15.78 -9.18
N THR A 357 -6.02 15.04 -9.57
CA THR A 357 -5.19 15.40 -10.73
C THR A 357 -5.95 15.26 -12.05
N GLU A 358 -6.83 14.26 -12.18
CA GLU A 358 -7.73 14.10 -13.33
C GLU A 358 -8.81 15.19 -13.38
N VAL A 359 -9.39 15.59 -12.24
CA VAL A 359 -10.30 16.74 -12.14
C VAL A 359 -9.60 18.02 -12.61
N PHE A 360 -8.37 18.26 -12.14
CA PHE A 360 -7.60 19.42 -12.57
C PHE A 360 -7.32 19.41 -14.07
N LEU A 361 -6.90 18.27 -14.63
CA LEU A 361 -6.66 18.16 -16.07
C LEU A 361 -7.92 18.52 -16.91
N ARG A 362 -9.12 18.18 -16.43
CA ARG A 362 -10.38 18.47 -17.13
C ARG A 362 -10.86 19.90 -17.01
N LEU A 363 -10.62 20.56 -15.87
CA LEU A 363 -11.23 21.85 -15.53
C LEU A 363 -10.25 23.01 -15.44
N GLY A 364 -8.97 22.72 -15.22
CA GLY A 364 -7.94 23.68 -14.85
C GLY A 364 -6.89 23.99 -15.92
N CYS A 365 -6.98 23.39 -17.12
CA CYS A 365 -5.96 23.48 -18.17
C CYS A 365 -6.34 24.33 -19.40
#